data_AF-A0A7H0VEZ0-F1
#
_entry.id   AF-A0A7H0VEZ0-F1
#
_cell.length_a   1.000
_cell.length_b   1.000
_cell.length_c   1.000
_cell.angle_alpha   90.00
_cell.angle_beta   90.00
_cell.angle_gamma   90.00
#
_symmetry.space_group_name_H-M   'P 1'
#
loop_
_entity.id
_entity.type
_entity.pdbx_description
1 polymer ?
#
loop_
_entity_poly.entity_id
_entity_poly.type
_entity_poly.pdbx_seq_one_letter_code
_entity_poly.pdbx_strand_id
1 'polypeptide(L)'
;MNSSFRTLFLCYFLCLFSPLHSQSIQELFKALGTEYFWGFDSIAKDSLLQWGYYNLPDADSLESERLEYYATADYIHVTHFYPSGPSGFSTIQLRKFSTDEGQCLLVYSRHSGSRWLNFQDSLVVFDHTEKGLIPSSDYGLLSRMDYSKHLKANCPDSIQDFSQNYNLNPESDNAIAYGIFAARIDFQEWIAREEILFYWNGKTFIEIETR
;
A
#
# COMPACT_ATOMS: atom_id res chain seq x y z
N MET A 1 -39.58 -27.62 32.31
CA MET A 1 -38.22 -27.44 31.70
C MET A 1 -38.12 -26.02 31.20
N ASN A 2 -37.23 -25.24 31.81
CA ASN A 2 -37.27 -23.78 31.85
C ASN A 2 -36.87 -23.13 30.52
N SER A 3 -37.75 -22.28 29.99
CA SER A 3 -37.55 -21.41 28.82
C SER A 3 -36.26 -20.58 28.90
N SER A 4 -35.84 -20.25 30.11
CA SER A 4 -34.60 -19.52 30.42
C SER A 4 -33.33 -20.27 29.95
N PHE A 5 -33.34 -21.61 29.96
CA PHE A 5 -32.18 -22.42 29.57
C PHE A 5 -31.98 -22.47 28.05
N ARG A 6 -33.08 -22.39 27.27
CA ARG A 6 -33.03 -22.36 25.79
C ARG A 6 -32.50 -21.01 25.27
N THR A 7 -32.81 -19.92 25.97
CA THR A 7 -32.37 -18.57 25.57
C THR A 7 -30.87 -18.37 25.82
N LEU A 8 -30.35 -18.88 26.94
CA LEU A 8 -28.92 -18.88 27.26
C LEU A 8 -28.08 -19.69 26.26
N PHE A 9 -28.61 -20.83 25.80
CA PHE A 9 -27.93 -21.65 24.81
C PHE A 9 -27.85 -20.98 23.43
N LEU A 10 -28.89 -20.22 23.04
CA LEU A 10 -28.94 -19.49 21.78
C LEU A 10 -27.93 -18.32 21.75
N CYS A 11 -27.79 -17.57 22.85
CA CYS A 11 -26.77 -16.52 22.97
C CYS A 11 -25.35 -17.09 22.96
N TYR A 12 -25.12 -18.27 23.57
CA TYR A 12 -23.81 -18.93 23.55
C TYR A 12 -23.46 -19.43 22.14
N PHE A 13 -24.43 -19.95 21.39
CA PHE A 13 -24.24 -20.39 20.01
C PHE A 13 -23.99 -19.21 19.04
N LEU A 14 -24.62 -18.06 19.27
CA LEU A 14 -24.38 -16.84 18.49
C LEU A 14 -22.99 -16.23 18.76
N CYS A 15 -22.41 -16.41 19.95
CA CYS A 15 -21.01 -16.03 20.23
C CYS A 15 -19.98 -16.99 19.61
N LEU A 16 -20.35 -18.26 19.35
CA LEU A 16 -19.47 -19.21 18.66
C LEU A 16 -19.40 -18.96 17.14
N PHE A 17 -20.37 -18.22 16.59
CA PHE A 17 -20.30 -17.63 15.25
C PHE A 17 -19.80 -16.18 15.32
N SER A 18 -18.83 -15.90 16.21
CA SER A 18 -18.03 -14.69 16.06
C SER A 18 -17.40 -14.75 14.67
N PRO A 19 -17.65 -13.76 13.79
CA PRO A 19 -16.93 -13.71 12.53
C PRO A 19 -15.43 -13.73 12.89
N LEU A 20 -14.62 -14.45 12.10
CA LEU A 20 -13.18 -14.28 12.09
C LEU A 20 -12.93 -12.77 12.25
N HIS A 21 -12.38 -12.35 13.38
CA HIS A 21 -12.02 -10.94 13.54
C HIS A 21 -11.00 -10.67 12.44
N SER A 22 -11.43 -9.97 11.39
CA SER A 22 -10.56 -9.52 10.32
C SER A 22 -9.41 -8.77 10.98
N GLN A 23 -8.20 -9.30 10.86
CA GLN A 23 -7.02 -8.68 11.47
C GLN A 23 -6.96 -7.20 11.08
N SER A 24 -6.59 -6.38 12.06
CA SER A 24 -6.31 -4.97 11.84
C SER A 24 -5.14 -4.82 10.86
N ILE A 25 -5.09 -3.72 10.11
CA ILE A 25 -3.95 -3.49 9.21
C ILE A 25 -2.62 -3.33 9.98
N GLN A 26 -2.69 -2.91 11.24
CA GLN A 26 -1.55 -2.83 12.15
C GLN A 26 -0.98 -4.22 12.49
N GLU A 27 -1.84 -5.22 12.69
CA GLU A 27 -1.40 -6.62 12.89
C GLU A 27 -0.74 -7.17 11.62
N LEU A 28 -1.30 -6.88 10.45
CA LEU A 28 -0.72 -7.27 9.16
C LEU A 28 0.65 -6.59 8.93
N PHE A 29 0.77 -5.31 9.28
CA PHE A 29 2.03 -4.56 9.22
C PHE A 29 3.12 -5.16 10.12
N LYS A 30 2.76 -5.57 11.33
CA LYS A 30 3.70 -6.30 12.22
C LYS A 30 4.11 -7.64 11.62
N ALA A 31 3.16 -8.38 11.05
CA ALA A 31 3.36 -9.72 10.51
C ALA A 31 4.22 -9.77 9.24
N LEU A 32 4.26 -8.69 8.44
CA LEU A 32 5.13 -8.63 7.26
C LEU A 32 6.62 -8.81 7.63
N GLY A 33 7.35 -9.61 6.87
CA GLY A 33 8.78 -9.83 7.08
C GLY A 33 9.61 -8.55 6.93
N THR A 34 10.81 -8.52 7.52
CA THR A 34 11.71 -7.34 7.47
C THR A 34 12.24 -7.09 6.06
N GLU A 35 12.21 -8.06 5.16
CA GLU A 35 12.57 -7.92 3.75
C GLU A 35 11.70 -6.90 2.98
N TYR A 36 10.50 -6.61 3.50
CA TYR A 36 9.59 -5.59 2.95
C TYR A 36 9.82 -4.19 3.54
N PHE A 37 10.76 -4.04 4.46
CA PHE A 37 11.09 -2.78 5.12
C PHE A 37 12.59 -2.51 4.94
N TRP A 38 12.99 -1.26 4.77
CA TRP A 38 14.40 -0.89 4.54
C TRP A 38 15.25 -1.08 5.81
N GLY A 39 15.50 -2.33 6.19
CA GLY A 39 16.36 -2.68 7.31
C GLY A 39 15.81 -2.34 8.69
N PHE A 40 14.61 -1.76 8.81
CA PHE A 40 14.03 -1.46 10.11
C PHE A 40 13.26 -2.65 10.68
N ASP A 41 13.54 -2.97 11.95
CA ASP A 41 13.16 -4.20 12.62
C ASP A 41 11.81 -4.08 13.36
N SER A 42 11.51 -5.06 14.21
CA SER A 42 10.31 -5.03 15.05
C SER A 42 10.27 -3.84 16.02
N ILE A 43 11.43 -3.37 16.51
CA ILE A 43 11.51 -2.23 17.44
C ILE A 43 11.09 -0.96 16.71
N ALA A 44 11.57 -0.77 15.48
CA ALA A 44 11.14 0.34 14.65
C ALA A 44 9.64 0.28 14.34
N LYS A 45 9.11 -0.90 13.97
CA LYS A 45 7.65 -1.06 13.74
C LYS A 45 6.82 -0.75 14.97
N ASP A 46 7.21 -1.23 16.15
CA ASP A 46 6.50 -0.95 17.40
C ASP A 46 6.56 0.54 17.73
N SER A 47 7.70 1.19 17.51
CA SER A 47 7.87 2.64 17.69
C SER A 47 6.97 3.44 16.74
N LEU A 48 6.90 3.04 15.46
CA LEU A 48 6.02 3.67 14.46
C LEU A 48 4.55 3.57 14.88
N LEU A 49 4.10 2.41 15.36
CA LEU A 49 2.72 2.21 15.79
C LEU A 49 2.38 2.99 17.07
N GLN A 50 3.36 3.18 17.96
CA GLN A 50 3.14 3.89 19.22
C GLN A 50 3.23 5.41 19.06
N TRP A 51 4.18 5.91 18.28
CA TRP A 51 4.56 7.32 18.25
C TRP A 51 4.32 8.00 16.89
N GLY A 52 4.03 7.23 15.84
CA GLY A 52 3.89 7.74 14.48
C GLY A 52 5.22 8.11 13.81
N TYR A 53 6.36 7.91 14.46
CA TYR A 53 7.68 8.14 13.88
C TYR A 53 8.78 7.31 14.56
N TYR A 54 9.91 7.17 13.86
CA TYR A 54 11.11 6.53 14.38
C TYR A 54 12.36 7.19 13.76
N ASN A 55 13.35 7.54 14.58
CA ASN A 55 14.64 8.03 14.10
C ASN A 55 15.61 6.85 14.04
N LEU A 56 16.25 6.62 12.89
CA LEU A 56 17.18 5.51 12.76
C LEU A 56 18.47 5.81 13.55
N PRO A 57 18.99 4.83 14.32
CA PRO A 57 20.15 5.03 15.20
C PRO A 57 21.49 5.14 14.45
N ASP A 58 21.60 4.55 13.25
CA ASP A 58 22.86 4.39 12.51
C ASP A 58 23.02 5.36 11.34
N ALA A 59 22.26 6.47 11.33
CA ALA A 59 22.44 7.47 10.29
C ALA A 59 23.83 8.13 10.46
N ASP A 60 24.62 8.20 9.37
CA ASP A 60 25.97 8.75 9.38
C ASP A 60 25.97 10.13 10.06
N SER A 61 27.02 10.46 10.83
CA SER A 61 27.07 11.64 11.72
C SER A 61 26.73 13.02 11.11
N LEU A 62 26.54 13.09 9.79
CA LEU A 62 26.17 14.28 9.02
C LEU A 62 24.68 14.32 8.62
N GLU A 63 23.96 13.20 8.62
CA GLU A 63 22.59 13.10 8.12
C GLU A 63 21.73 12.32 9.11
N SER A 64 20.57 12.89 9.48
CA SER A 64 19.58 12.15 10.25
C SER A 64 18.63 11.44 9.30
N GLU A 65 18.20 10.23 9.66
CA GLU A 65 17.19 9.47 8.94
C GLU A 65 15.95 9.30 9.80
N ARG A 66 14.78 9.47 9.19
CA ARG A 66 13.50 9.39 9.88
C ARG A 66 12.49 8.58 9.10
N LEU A 67 11.71 7.80 9.85
CA LEU A 67 10.49 7.17 9.40
C LEU A 67 9.30 7.93 9.99
N GLU A 68 8.32 8.24 9.16
CA GLU A 68 7.01 8.77 9.57
C GLU A 68 5.91 7.81 9.17
N TYR A 69 4.93 7.64 10.05
CA TYR A 69 3.84 6.67 9.93
C TYR A 69 2.49 7.37 10.03
N TYR A 70 1.60 6.99 9.13
CA TYR A 70 0.20 7.37 9.12
C TYR A 70 -0.66 6.13 8.84
N ALA A 71 -1.84 6.06 9.44
CA ALA A 71 -2.76 4.95 9.21
C ALA A 71 -4.23 5.33 9.36
N THR A 72 -5.05 4.60 8.61
CA THR A 72 -6.50 4.50 8.77
C THR A 72 -6.86 3.07 9.21
N ALA A 73 -8.14 2.70 9.13
CA ALA A 73 -8.60 1.34 9.43
C ALA A 73 -8.09 0.29 8.41
N ASP A 74 -7.89 0.71 7.16
CA ASP A 74 -7.59 -0.16 6.01
C ASP A 74 -6.33 0.27 5.25
N TYR A 75 -5.65 1.33 5.67
CA TYR A 75 -4.46 1.86 4.98
C TYR A 75 -3.34 2.19 5.98
N ILE A 76 -2.09 1.90 5.59
CA ILE A 76 -0.87 2.37 6.27
C ILE A 76 0.04 3.03 5.23
N HIS A 77 0.64 4.14 5.63
CA HIS A 77 1.66 4.85 4.88
C HIS A 77 2.88 5.03 5.78
N VAL A 78 4.05 4.63 5.30
CA VAL A 78 5.33 4.86 5.96
C VAL A 78 6.25 5.57 4.98
N THR A 79 6.78 6.72 5.37
CA THR A 79 7.80 7.43 4.57
C THR A 79 9.12 7.49 5.32
N HIS A 80 10.17 7.03 4.66
CA HIS A 80 11.56 7.20 5.02
C HIS A 80 12.14 8.39 4.27
N PHE A 81 12.82 9.28 4.98
CA PHE A 81 13.46 10.46 4.40
C PHE A 81 14.56 11.01 5.32
N TYR A 82 15.30 11.99 4.81
CA TYR A 82 16.39 12.66 5.50
C TYR A 82 15.96 14.08 5.91
N PRO A 83 15.63 14.36 7.20
CA PRO A 83 15.19 15.69 7.62
C PRO A 83 16.24 16.79 7.40
N SER A 84 17.52 16.44 7.45
CA SER A 84 18.65 17.38 7.35
C SER A 84 19.63 17.02 6.23
N GLY A 85 19.22 16.18 5.27
CA GLY A 85 20.12 15.56 4.28
C GLY A 85 19.58 15.62 2.84
N PRO A 86 19.98 14.67 1.98
CA PRO A 86 19.58 14.57 0.57
C PRO A 86 18.06 14.53 0.41
N SER A 87 17.56 15.01 -0.73
CA SER A 87 16.12 15.00 -1.04
C SER A 87 15.56 13.62 -1.41
N GLY A 88 16.26 12.55 -1.03
CA GLY A 88 15.87 11.18 -1.27
C GLY A 88 14.77 10.76 -0.31
N PHE A 89 13.86 9.91 -0.79
CA PHE A 89 12.84 9.30 0.05
C PHE A 89 12.49 7.89 -0.43
N SER A 90 11.85 7.15 0.45
CA SER A 90 11.20 5.88 0.15
C SER A 90 9.87 5.83 0.88
N THR A 91 8.83 5.42 0.17
CA THR A 91 7.48 5.32 0.71
C THR A 91 6.99 3.90 0.57
N ILE A 92 6.48 3.36 1.67
CA ILE A 92 5.77 2.10 1.74
C ILE A 92 4.31 2.41 1.99
N GLN A 93 3.44 1.80 1.20
CA GLN A 93 2.00 1.84 1.38
C GLN A 93 1.48 0.42 1.54
N LEU A 94 0.54 0.26 2.47
CA LEU A 94 -0.23 -0.96 2.64
C LEU A 94 -1.71 -0.61 2.54
N ARG A 95 -2.50 -1.42 1.82
CA ARG A 95 -3.96 -1.32 1.87
C ARG A 95 -4.60 -2.69 1.99
N LYS A 96 -5.61 -2.78 2.86
CA LYS A 96 -6.41 -3.97 3.09
C LYS A 96 -7.64 -3.97 2.17
N PHE A 97 -7.89 -5.10 1.54
CA PHE A 97 -9.12 -5.38 0.79
C PHE A 97 -9.79 -6.64 1.35
N SER A 98 -11.08 -6.80 1.08
CA SER A 98 -11.82 -8.01 1.46
C SER A 98 -12.39 -8.66 0.22
N THR A 99 -12.22 -9.98 0.10
CA THR A 99 -12.86 -10.76 -0.96
C THR A 99 -14.35 -10.91 -0.68
N ASP A 100 -15.12 -11.32 -1.70
CA ASP A 100 -16.54 -11.67 -1.55
C ASP A 100 -16.75 -12.80 -0.52
N GLU A 101 -15.72 -13.63 -0.31
CA GLU A 101 -15.71 -14.73 0.66
C GLU A 101 -15.28 -14.28 2.07
N GLY A 102 -15.01 -12.98 2.26
CA GLY A 102 -14.57 -12.40 3.53
C GLY A 102 -13.10 -12.63 3.86
N GLN A 103 -12.31 -13.15 2.91
CA GLN A 103 -10.86 -13.28 3.08
C GLN A 103 -10.19 -11.91 2.99
N CYS A 104 -9.14 -11.72 3.77
CA CYS A 104 -8.37 -10.49 3.78
C CYS A 104 -7.26 -10.55 2.73
N LEU A 105 -7.16 -9.51 1.92
CA LEU A 105 -6.03 -9.28 1.02
C LEU A 105 -5.25 -8.06 1.51
N LEU A 106 -3.93 -8.14 1.41
CA LEU A 106 -3.05 -7.00 1.69
C LEU A 106 -2.30 -6.64 0.42
N VAL A 107 -2.47 -5.42 -0.06
CA VAL A 107 -1.64 -4.88 -1.14
C VAL A 107 -0.52 -4.05 -0.52
N TYR A 108 0.70 -4.36 -0.91
CA TYR A 108 1.92 -3.65 -0.55
C TYR A 108 2.45 -2.94 -1.80
N SER A 109 2.81 -1.67 -1.64
CA SER A 109 3.47 -0.86 -2.65
C SER A 109 4.68 -0.18 -2.01
N ARG A 110 5.82 -0.21 -2.71
CA ARG A 110 6.98 0.61 -2.38
C ARG A 110 7.45 1.36 -3.60
N HIS A 111 7.73 2.63 -3.42
CA HIS A 111 8.41 3.46 -4.39
C HIS A 111 9.44 4.34 -3.70
N SER A 112 10.50 4.68 -4.43
CA SER A 112 11.57 5.52 -3.90
C SER A 112 12.17 6.39 -5.00
N GLY A 113 12.95 7.37 -4.59
CA GLY A 113 13.66 8.26 -5.49
C GLY A 113 13.89 9.63 -4.88
N SER A 114 13.89 10.64 -5.73
CA SER A 114 13.97 12.04 -5.33
C SER A 114 12.60 12.71 -5.42
N ARG A 115 12.47 13.89 -4.83
CA ARG A 115 11.27 14.74 -4.96
C ARG A 115 10.80 14.95 -6.41
N TRP A 116 11.71 14.90 -7.39
CA TRP A 116 11.41 15.17 -8.79
C TRP A 116 11.21 13.91 -9.62
N LEU A 117 11.87 12.81 -9.23
CA LEU A 117 11.88 11.57 -10.01
C LEU A 117 11.89 10.38 -9.05
N ASN A 118 10.80 9.62 -9.06
CA ASN A 118 10.62 8.43 -8.24
C ASN A 118 9.94 7.31 -9.02
N PHE A 119 10.21 6.08 -8.63
CA PHE A 119 9.76 4.90 -9.36
C PHE A 119 9.23 3.84 -8.41
N GLN A 120 8.27 3.06 -8.90
CA GLN A 120 7.80 1.85 -8.26
C GLN A 120 8.96 0.87 -8.11
N ASP A 121 9.31 0.52 -6.87
CA ASP A 121 10.30 -0.50 -6.56
C ASP A 121 9.67 -1.88 -6.51
N SER A 122 8.50 -1.99 -5.89
CA SER A 122 7.80 -3.26 -5.74
C SER A 122 6.31 -3.08 -5.45
N LEU A 123 5.50 -3.92 -6.09
CA LEU A 123 4.08 -4.07 -5.79
C LEU A 123 3.83 -5.56 -5.56
N VAL A 124 3.23 -5.89 -4.43
CA VAL A 124 2.97 -7.27 -4.02
C VAL A 124 1.57 -7.35 -3.44
N VAL A 125 0.77 -8.32 -3.88
CA VAL A 125 -0.51 -8.65 -3.26
C VAL A 125 -0.28 -9.89 -2.40
N PHE A 126 -0.82 -9.89 -1.18
CA PHE A 126 -0.73 -11.02 -0.27
C PHE A 126 -2.11 -11.57 0.06
N ASP A 127 -2.20 -12.89 0.01
CA ASP A 127 -3.27 -13.64 0.64
C ASP A 127 -3.01 -13.76 2.13
N HIS A 128 -4.00 -13.38 2.94
CA HIS A 128 -3.96 -13.64 4.37
C HIS A 128 -4.55 -15.03 4.66
N THR A 129 -3.68 -15.94 5.09
CA THR A 129 -4.03 -17.32 5.43
C THR A 129 -3.73 -17.62 6.90
N GLU A 130 -4.16 -18.78 7.41
CA GLU A 130 -3.76 -19.24 8.76
C GLU A 130 -2.24 -19.35 8.93
N LYS A 131 -1.48 -19.50 7.83
CA LYS A 131 -0.02 -19.56 7.84
C LYS A 131 0.65 -18.19 7.76
N GLY A 132 -0.13 -17.11 7.70
CA GLY A 132 0.33 -15.75 7.52
C GLY A 132 0.11 -15.23 6.10
N LEU A 133 0.90 -14.23 5.73
CA LEU A 133 0.84 -13.52 4.44
C LEU A 133 1.62 -14.28 3.37
N ILE A 134 0.94 -14.64 2.27
CA ILE A 134 1.54 -15.36 1.15
C ILE A 134 1.44 -14.49 -0.11
N PRO A 135 2.55 -14.14 -0.79
CA PRO A 135 2.51 -13.39 -2.04
C PRO A 135 1.69 -14.11 -3.12
N SER A 136 0.90 -13.34 -3.86
CA SER A 136 0.03 -13.82 -4.95
C SER A 136 0.07 -12.87 -6.14
N SER A 137 0.01 -13.44 -7.34
CA SER A 137 -0.03 -12.72 -8.62
C SER A 137 -1.43 -12.63 -9.23
N ASP A 138 -2.42 -13.27 -8.61
CA ASP A 138 -3.64 -13.70 -9.32
C ASP A 138 -4.76 -12.64 -9.30
N TYR A 139 -4.43 -11.43 -8.85
CA TYR A 139 -5.40 -10.38 -8.56
C TYR A 139 -5.47 -9.27 -9.62
N GLY A 140 -4.85 -9.43 -10.78
CA GLY A 140 -5.00 -8.47 -11.90
C GLY A 140 -4.24 -7.15 -11.74
N LEU A 141 -3.35 -7.05 -10.75
CA LEU A 141 -2.39 -5.94 -10.64
C LEU A 141 -1.04 -6.35 -11.22
N LEU A 142 -0.46 -5.48 -12.04
CA LEU A 142 0.86 -5.67 -12.62
C LEU A 142 1.91 -5.00 -11.73
N SER A 143 3.02 -5.68 -11.45
CA SER A 143 4.13 -5.08 -10.71
C SER A 143 4.80 -3.92 -11.45
N ARG A 144 4.66 -3.90 -12.78
CA ARG A 144 5.12 -2.83 -13.65
C ARG A 144 4.11 -2.60 -14.77
N MET A 145 3.66 -1.35 -14.89
CA MET A 145 2.78 -0.92 -15.97
C MET A 145 3.60 -0.35 -17.13
N ASP A 146 3.04 -0.48 -18.33
CA ASP A 146 3.54 0.25 -19.50
C ASP A 146 3.04 1.70 -19.42
N TYR A 147 3.92 2.61 -19.03
CA TYR A 147 3.61 4.02 -18.87
C TYR A 147 3.33 4.74 -20.19
N SER A 148 3.68 4.15 -21.35
CA SER A 148 3.38 4.75 -22.65
C SER A 148 1.88 4.93 -22.88
N LYS A 149 1.05 4.11 -22.20
CA LYS A 149 -0.41 4.24 -22.17
C LYS A 149 -0.92 5.56 -21.57
N HIS A 150 -0.08 6.23 -20.79
CA HIS A 150 -0.39 7.53 -20.20
C HIS A 150 0.05 8.70 -21.08
N LEU A 151 0.83 8.45 -22.13
CA LEU A 151 1.38 9.49 -22.99
C LEU A 151 0.51 9.74 -24.22
N LYS A 152 0.57 10.95 -24.75
CA LYS A 152 -0.02 11.27 -26.05
C LYS A 152 0.65 10.43 -27.14
N ALA A 153 -0.13 9.99 -28.13
CA ALA A 153 0.36 9.11 -29.20
C ALA A 153 1.54 9.69 -30.02
N ASN A 154 1.75 11.01 -29.99
CA ASN A 154 2.84 11.72 -30.66
C ASN A 154 3.93 12.21 -29.71
N CYS A 155 4.01 11.69 -28.48
CA CYS A 155 5.08 12.02 -27.54
C CYS A 155 6.44 11.66 -28.12
N PRO A 156 7.41 12.59 -28.19
CA PRO A 156 8.76 12.28 -28.62
C PRO A 156 9.45 11.27 -27.70
N ASP A 157 10.20 10.33 -28.26
CA ASP A 157 10.97 9.33 -27.51
C ASP A 157 12.01 9.95 -26.57
N SER A 158 12.40 11.21 -26.79
CA SER A 158 13.33 11.94 -25.92
C SER A 158 12.75 12.32 -24.55
N ILE A 159 11.43 12.18 -24.36
CA ILE A 159 10.74 12.53 -23.12
C ILE A 159 10.60 11.26 -22.26
N GLN A 160 11.53 11.05 -21.33
CA GLN A 160 11.63 9.81 -20.55
C GLN A 160 11.60 10.01 -19.03
N ASP A 161 11.56 11.26 -18.54
CA ASP A 161 11.65 11.59 -17.10
C ASP A 161 10.26 11.67 -16.46
N PHE A 162 9.57 10.53 -16.40
CA PHE A 162 8.29 10.40 -15.69
C PHE A 162 8.46 9.55 -14.43
N SER A 163 8.06 10.11 -13.30
CA SER A 163 7.82 9.33 -12.09
C SER A 163 6.64 8.40 -12.32
N GLN A 164 6.70 7.19 -11.74
CA GLN A 164 5.73 6.12 -12.00
C GLN A 164 5.53 5.32 -10.73
N ASN A 165 4.35 5.36 -10.13
CA ASN A 165 4.08 4.60 -8.91
C ASN A 165 2.60 4.29 -8.71
N TYR A 166 2.35 3.32 -7.82
CA TYR A 166 1.03 2.99 -7.33
C TYR A 166 0.69 3.81 -6.08
N ASN A 167 -0.41 4.55 -6.12
CA ASN A 167 -1.08 5.10 -4.96
C ASN A 167 -2.15 4.12 -4.48
N LEU A 168 -1.96 3.52 -3.30
CA LEU A 168 -2.91 2.58 -2.75
C LEU A 168 -4.12 3.26 -2.11
N ASN A 169 -4.07 4.57 -1.83
CA ASN A 169 -5.18 5.31 -1.23
C ASN A 169 -5.61 6.50 -2.12
N PRO A 170 -6.13 6.24 -3.33
CA PRO A 170 -6.73 7.28 -4.16
C PRO A 170 -8.04 7.79 -3.55
N GLU A 171 -8.56 8.90 -4.08
CA GLU A 171 -9.86 9.45 -3.66
C GLU A 171 -11.03 8.47 -3.89
N SER A 172 -10.89 7.58 -4.87
CA SER A 172 -11.87 6.53 -5.15
C SER A 172 -11.76 5.43 -4.10
N ASP A 173 -12.84 5.25 -3.33
CA ASP A 173 -12.97 4.15 -2.39
C ASP A 173 -12.80 2.79 -3.10
N ASN A 174 -12.18 1.84 -2.40
CA ASN A 174 -12.02 0.46 -2.86
C ASN A 174 -11.30 0.33 -4.23
N ALA A 175 -10.39 1.27 -4.52
CA ALA A 175 -9.56 1.26 -5.72
C ALA A 175 -8.08 1.50 -5.39
N ILE A 176 -7.23 1.16 -6.34
CA ILE A 176 -5.82 1.51 -6.36
C ILE A 176 -5.57 2.31 -7.64
N ALA A 177 -4.67 3.28 -7.56
CA ALA A 177 -4.28 4.08 -8.69
C ALA A 177 -2.86 3.76 -9.13
N TYR A 178 -2.62 3.68 -10.42
CA TYR A 178 -1.30 3.81 -11.01
C TYR A 178 -1.19 5.17 -11.69
N GLY A 179 -0.22 5.97 -11.27
CA GLY A 179 -0.04 7.32 -11.76
C GLY A 179 1.31 7.55 -12.40
N ILE A 180 1.35 8.50 -13.33
CA ILE A 180 2.60 9.09 -13.82
C ILE A 180 2.65 10.58 -13.52
N PHE A 181 3.84 11.07 -13.20
CA PHE A 181 4.08 12.50 -12.97
C PHE A 181 5.35 12.95 -13.68
N ALA A 182 5.27 14.07 -14.39
CA ALA A 182 6.41 14.62 -15.10
C ALA A 182 7.43 15.24 -14.14
N ALA A 183 8.70 14.83 -14.21
CA ALA A 183 9.76 15.45 -13.40
C ALA A 183 9.98 16.94 -13.74
N ARG A 184 9.56 17.35 -14.94
CA ARG A 184 9.64 18.72 -15.45
C ARG A 184 8.28 19.20 -15.92
N ILE A 185 7.98 20.47 -15.66
CA ILE A 185 6.67 21.06 -16.00
C ILE A 185 6.38 21.07 -17.50
N ASP A 186 7.42 21.20 -18.34
CA ASP A 186 7.29 21.16 -19.79
C ASP A 186 6.98 19.76 -20.32
N PHE A 187 7.20 18.71 -19.53
CA PHE A 187 6.84 17.34 -19.91
C PHE A 187 5.38 17.01 -19.59
N GLN A 188 4.71 17.82 -18.76
CA GLN A 188 3.31 17.61 -18.38
C GLN A 188 2.38 17.65 -19.60
N GLU A 189 2.70 18.48 -20.60
CA GLU A 189 1.88 18.59 -21.82
C GLU A 189 1.81 17.28 -22.61
N TRP A 190 2.71 16.33 -22.37
CA TRP A 190 2.77 15.05 -23.08
C TRP A 190 2.00 13.93 -22.39
N ILE A 191 1.51 14.17 -21.16
CA ILE A 191 0.65 13.25 -20.44
C ILE A 191 -0.78 13.40 -20.99
N ALA A 192 -1.32 12.30 -21.51
CA ALA A 192 -2.71 12.18 -21.94
C ALA A 192 -3.63 11.80 -20.77
N ARG A 193 -3.12 10.99 -19.84
CA ARG A 193 -3.86 10.49 -18.67
C ARG A 193 -2.91 10.39 -17.48
N GLU A 194 -3.17 11.12 -16.42
CA GLU A 194 -2.29 11.13 -15.24
C GLU A 194 -2.41 9.84 -14.42
N GLU A 195 -3.60 9.24 -14.38
CA GLU A 195 -3.91 8.12 -13.49
C GLU A 195 -4.79 7.06 -14.16
N ILE A 196 -4.44 5.79 -13.94
CA ILE A 196 -5.26 4.62 -14.24
C ILE A 196 -5.77 4.03 -12.92
N LEU A 197 -7.09 3.91 -12.78
CA LEU A 197 -7.71 3.31 -11.61
C LEU A 197 -7.94 1.81 -11.81
N PHE A 198 -7.65 1.06 -10.75
CA PHE A 198 -7.88 -0.37 -10.61
C PHE A 198 -8.89 -0.58 -9.48
N TYR A 199 -10.14 -0.90 -9.82
CA TYR A 199 -11.18 -1.12 -8.84
C TYR A 199 -11.20 -2.56 -8.37
N TRP A 200 -11.31 -2.75 -7.06
CA TRP A 200 -11.45 -4.06 -6.47
C TRP A 200 -12.90 -4.53 -6.51
N ASN A 201 -13.21 -5.59 -7.27
CA ASN A 201 -14.58 -6.08 -7.39
C ASN A 201 -14.96 -7.19 -6.40
N GLY A 202 -14.11 -7.47 -5.39
CA GLY A 202 -14.28 -8.60 -4.48
C GLY A 202 -13.54 -9.88 -4.89
N LYS A 203 -12.98 -9.94 -6.11
CA LYS A 203 -12.24 -11.09 -6.64
C LYS A 203 -10.94 -10.72 -7.33
N THR A 204 -10.94 -9.62 -8.09
CA THR A 204 -9.78 -9.16 -8.86
C THR A 204 -9.83 -7.65 -9.02
N PHE A 205 -8.68 -7.05 -9.31
CA PHE A 205 -8.58 -5.65 -9.69
C PHE A 205 -8.90 -5.51 -11.18
N ILE A 206 -9.86 -4.64 -11.51
CA ILE A 206 -10.26 -4.35 -12.88
C ILE A 206 -9.87 -2.91 -13.21
N GLU A 207 -9.15 -2.73 -14.32
CA GLU A 207 -8.86 -1.41 -14.86
C GLU A 207 -10.17 -0.70 -15.25
N ILE A 208 -10.38 0.49 -14.69
CA ILE A 208 -11.50 1.36 -15.05
C ILE A 208 -10.97 2.53 -15.87
N GLU A 209 -11.64 2.81 -16.98
CA GLU A 209 -11.43 4.05 -17.74
C GLU A 209 -11.94 5.24 -16.93
N THR A 210 -11.02 6.10 -16.49
CA THR A 210 -11.34 7.43 -15.97
C THR A 210 -11.59 8.34 -17.18
N ARG A 211 -12.81 8.89 -17.27
CA ARG A 211 -13.22 9.81 -18.33
C ARG A 211 -12.73 11.23 -18.07
#